data_AF-A0A4R4IEL7-F1
#
_entry.id   AF-A0A4R4IEL7-F1
#
_cell.length_a   1.000
_cell.length_b   1.000
_cell.length_c   1.000
_cell.angle_alpha   90.00
_cell.angle_beta   90.00
_cell.angle_gamma   90.00
#
_symmetry.space_group_name_H-M   'P 1'
#
loop_
_entity.id
_entity.type
_entity.pdbx_description
1 polymer ?
#
loop_
_entity_poly.entity_id
_entity_poly.type
_entity_poly.pdbx_seq_one_letter_code
_entity_poly.pdbx_strand_id
1 'polypeptide(L)'
;MKLFTVMLKSLVLALVLTLSAKATDKVDINTASAAELDQVMVNVGPSKAQAIIDHRQANGPFKSVEELALVKGIGLKTVERNRDLIEARAGAAPADSRRPAGTPAVKPIERR
;
A
#
# COMPACT_ATOMS: atom_id res chain seq x y z
N MET A 1 -33.98 -30.95 21.31
CA MET A 1 -34.10 -29.88 20.29
C MET A 1 -33.22 -28.66 20.57
N LYS A 2 -33.02 -28.24 21.82
CA LYS A 2 -32.20 -27.04 22.17
C LYS A 2 -30.70 -27.18 21.90
N LEU A 3 -30.11 -28.38 22.08
CA LEU A 3 -28.70 -28.65 21.76
C LEU A 3 -28.40 -28.55 20.25
N PHE A 4 -29.34 -28.97 19.41
CA PHE A 4 -29.19 -28.92 17.95
C PHE A 4 -29.21 -27.47 17.44
N THR A 5 -30.04 -26.61 18.06
CA THR A 5 -30.08 -25.17 17.77
C THR A 5 -28.83 -24.44 18.26
N VAL A 6 -28.20 -24.91 19.35
CA VAL A 6 -26.91 -24.37 19.83
C VAL A 6 -25.76 -24.80 18.90
N MET A 7 -25.72 -26.06 18.47
CA MET A 7 -24.77 -26.55 17.47
C MET A 7 -24.93 -25.83 16.11
N LEU A 8 -26.18 -25.60 15.67
CA LEU A 8 -26.47 -24.88 14.43
C LEU A 8 -26.11 -23.39 14.53
N LYS A 9 -26.34 -22.74 15.68
CA LYS A 9 -25.91 -21.35 15.93
C LYS A 9 -24.39 -21.22 15.99
N SER A 10 -23.68 -22.15 16.61
CA SER A 10 -22.20 -22.17 16.61
C SER A 10 -21.63 -22.45 15.22
N LEU A 11 -22.29 -23.29 14.41
CA LEU A 11 -21.88 -23.57 13.04
C LEU A 11 -22.06 -22.35 12.12
N VAL A 12 -23.18 -21.62 12.27
CA VAL A 12 -23.41 -20.35 11.55
C VAL A 12 -22.48 -19.24 12.06
N LEU A 13 -22.17 -19.19 13.36
CA LEU A 13 -21.24 -18.22 13.93
C LEU A 13 -19.79 -18.44 13.49
N ALA A 14 -19.35 -19.69 13.30
CA ALA A 14 -18.03 -20.01 12.78
C ALA A 14 -17.86 -19.70 11.28
N LEU A 15 -18.94 -19.75 10.51
CA LEU A 15 -18.93 -19.49 9.06
C LEU A 15 -18.87 -17.99 8.71
N VAL A 16 -19.33 -17.10 9.59
CA VAL A 16 -19.38 -15.64 9.35
C VAL A 16 -18.03 -14.96 9.58
N LEU A 17 -17.10 -15.57 10.33
CA LEU A 17 -15.80 -14.95 10.66
C LEU A 17 -14.69 -15.15 9.60
N THR A 18 -14.91 -15.96 8.56
CA THR A 18 -13.86 -16.28 7.57
C THR A 18 -13.83 -15.33 6.36
N LEU A 19 -14.78 -14.38 6.26
CA LEU A 19 -14.91 -13.46 5.12
C LEU A 19 -14.30 -12.08 5.36
N SER A 20 -13.12 -11.99 5.97
CA SER A 20 -12.31 -10.76 5.87
C SER A 20 -11.57 -10.75 4.53
N ALA A 21 -12.26 -10.33 3.46
CA ALA A 21 -11.66 -10.08 2.16
C ALA A 21 -10.55 -9.03 2.31
N LYS A 22 -9.30 -9.44 2.11
CA LYS A 22 -8.12 -8.57 2.10
C LYS A 22 -8.16 -7.76 0.80
N ALA A 23 -8.78 -6.59 0.84
CA ALA A 23 -8.52 -5.57 -0.16
C ALA A 23 -7.07 -5.10 0.05
N THR A 24 -6.15 -5.61 -0.78
CA THR A 24 -4.79 -5.04 -0.86
C THR A 24 -4.93 -3.69 -1.54
N ASP A 25 -4.84 -2.62 -0.76
CA ASP A 25 -4.71 -1.28 -1.31
C ASP A 25 -3.43 -1.21 -2.14
N LYS A 26 -3.58 -0.82 -3.42
CA LYS A 26 -2.45 -0.60 -4.31
C LYS A 26 -1.71 0.66 -3.87
N VAL A 27 -0.39 0.65 -4.06
CA VAL A 27 0.46 1.80 -3.75
C VAL A 27 0.70 2.62 -5.02
N ASP A 28 0.41 3.92 -4.94
CA ASP A 28 0.68 4.85 -6.04
C ASP A 28 2.17 5.20 -6.11
N ILE A 29 2.80 4.84 -7.22
CA ILE A 29 4.25 5.04 -7.46
C ILE A 29 4.64 6.51 -7.59
N ASN A 30 3.69 7.39 -7.85
CA ASN A 30 3.93 8.83 -7.98
C ASN A 30 3.95 9.55 -6.63
N THR A 31 3.22 9.04 -5.63
CA THR A 31 3.08 9.69 -4.32
C THR A 31 3.76 8.94 -3.18
N ALA A 32 3.96 7.63 -3.31
CA ALA A 32 4.53 6.80 -2.26
C ALA A 32 5.94 7.25 -1.86
N SER A 33 6.26 7.08 -0.58
CA SER A 33 7.60 7.25 -0.03
C SER A 33 8.50 6.07 -0.39
N ALA A 34 9.82 6.26 -0.29
CA ALA A 34 10.78 5.18 -0.52
C ALA A 34 10.56 3.99 0.44
N ALA A 35 10.20 4.27 1.71
CA ALA A 35 9.92 3.23 2.69
C ALA A 35 8.67 2.42 2.34
N GLU A 36 7.60 3.07 1.86
CA GLU A 36 6.38 2.37 1.42
C GLU A 36 6.65 1.50 0.19
N LEU A 37 7.42 2.00 -0.78
CA LEU A 37 7.80 1.24 -1.97
C LEU A 37 8.67 0.02 -1.60
N ASP A 38 9.63 0.18 -0.68
CA ASP A 38 10.48 -0.92 -0.17
C ASP A 38 9.67 -1.99 0.57
N GLN A 39 8.67 -1.60 1.35
CA GLN A 39 7.84 -2.54 2.11
C GLN A 39 6.84 -3.29 1.23
N VAL A 40 6.26 -2.63 0.24
CA VAL A 40 5.17 -3.20 -0.56
C VAL A 40 5.69 -3.95 -1.78
N MET A 41 6.76 -3.47 -2.42
CA MET A 41 7.21 -4.06 -3.68
C MET A 41 8.18 -5.23 -3.48
N VAL A 42 7.89 -6.34 -4.14
CA VAL A 42 8.74 -7.53 -4.19
C VAL A 42 10.03 -7.24 -4.96
N ASN A 43 11.18 -7.56 -4.34
CA ASN A 43 12.54 -7.36 -4.86
C ASN A 43 12.94 -5.89 -5.12
N VAL A 44 12.27 -4.95 -4.46
CA VAL A 44 12.63 -3.53 -4.44
C VAL A 44 13.12 -3.21 -3.04
N GLY A 45 14.44 -3.17 -2.89
CA GLY A 45 15.08 -2.73 -1.63
C GLY A 45 15.20 -1.21 -1.54
N PRO A 46 15.80 -0.67 -0.46
CA PRO A 46 15.90 0.78 -0.22
C PRO A 46 16.60 1.53 -1.34
N SER A 47 17.64 0.94 -1.95
CA SER A 47 18.36 1.55 -3.08
C SER A 47 17.50 1.67 -4.33
N LYS A 48 16.65 0.68 -4.64
CA LYS A 48 15.77 0.71 -5.80
C LYS A 48 14.57 1.61 -5.56
N ALA A 49 14.02 1.58 -4.34
CA ALA A 49 12.97 2.50 -3.94
C ALA A 49 13.43 3.95 -4.10
N GLN A 50 14.64 4.28 -3.63
CA GLN A 50 15.21 5.61 -3.82
C GLN A 50 15.37 5.95 -5.31
N ALA A 51 15.83 5.02 -6.15
CA ALA A 51 15.96 5.25 -7.58
C ALA A 51 14.61 5.58 -8.27
N ILE A 52 13.48 5.05 -7.77
CA ILE A 52 12.13 5.43 -8.26
C ILE A 52 11.83 6.89 -7.92
N ILE A 53 12.13 7.32 -6.68
CA ILE A 53 11.94 8.71 -6.24
C ILE A 53 12.80 9.66 -7.08
N ASP A 54 14.08 9.33 -7.25
CA ASP A 54 15.02 10.14 -8.02
C ASP A 54 14.57 10.24 -9.48
N HIS A 55 14.09 9.13 -10.06
CA HIS A 55 13.60 9.12 -11.44
C HIS A 55 12.38 10.03 -11.61
N ARG A 56 11.38 9.97 -10.71
CA ARG A 56 10.19 10.84 -10.83
C ARG A 56 10.49 12.31 -10.56
N GLN A 57 11.52 12.60 -9.75
CA GLN A 57 12.00 13.97 -9.55
C GLN A 57 12.72 14.52 -10.78
N ALA A 58 13.50 13.69 -11.47
CA ALA A 58 14.27 14.10 -12.63
C ALA A 58 13.46 14.13 -13.95
N ASN A 59 12.55 13.16 -14.14
CA ASN A 59 11.83 12.95 -15.40
C ASN A 59 10.34 13.33 -15.33
N GLY A 60 9.84 13.65 -14.13
CA GLY A 60 8.42 13.86 -13.86
C GLY A 60 7.67 12.57 -13.47
N PRO A 61 6.37 12.67 -13.20
CA PRO A 61 5.56 11.54 -12.75
C PRO A 61 5.47 10.43 -13.79
N PHE A 62 5.41 9.19 -13.33
CA PHE A 62 5.17 8.02 -14.17
C PHE A 62 3.74 8.04 -14.72
N LYS A 63 3.62 7.83 -16.03
CA LYS A 63 2.30 7.74 -16.71
C LYS A 63 1.71 6.34 -16.62
N SER A 64 2.58 5.34 -16.48
CA SER A 64 2.18 3.94 -16.41
C SER A 64 3.16 3.15 -15.55
N VAL A 65 2.72 1.97 -15.10
CA VAL A 65 3.54 1.12 -14.23
C VAL A 65 4.75 0.55 -14.99
N GLU A 66 4.63 0.39 -16.31
CA GLU A 66 5.68 -0.09 -17.21
C GLU A 66 6.90 0.83 -17.26
N GLU A 67 6.71 2.14 -17.06
CA GLU A 67 7.80 3.13 -17.05
C GLU A 67 8.78 2.93 -15.89
N LEU A 68 8.41 2.15 -14.86
CA LEU A 68 9.36 1.74 -13.80
C LEU A 68 10.53 0.92 -14.35
N ALA A 69 10.40 0.29 -15.51
CA ALA A 69 11.51 -0.42 -16.16
C ALA A 69 12.60 0.53 -16.68
N LEU A 70 12.35 1.85 -16.73
CA LEU A 70 13.35 2.87 -17.05
C LEU A 70 14.24 3.21 -15.84
N VAL A 71 13.81 2.85 -14.63
CA VAL A 71 14.54 3.10 -13.39
C VAL A 71 15.72 2.13 -13.28
N LYS A 72 16.91 2.67 -13.01
CA LYS A 72 18.14 1.88 -12.84
C LYS A 72 17.95 0.80 -11.78
N GLY A 73 18.12 -0.48 -12.17
CA GLY A 73 18.00 -1.62 -11.27
C GLY A 73 16.59 -2.21 -11.12
N ILE A 74 15.61 -1.66 -11.84
CA ILE A 74 14.25 -2.22 -11.97
C ILE A 74 14.08 -2.71 -13.40
N GLY A 75 13.95 -4.03 -13.57
CA GLY A 75 13.66 -4.64 -14.87
C GLY A 75 12.19 -5.01 -15.01
N LEU A 76 11.78 -5.35 -16.24
CA LEU A 76 10.41 -5.78 -16.55
C LEU A 76 9.89 -6.89 -15.63
N LYS A 77 10.72 -7.88 -15.29
CA LYS A 77 10.35 -8.96 -14.34
C LYS A 77 10.00 -8.47 -12.94
N THR A 78 10.60 -7.36 -12.50
CA THR A 78 10.24 -6.73 -11.22
C THR A 78 8.93 -5.98 -11.37
N VAL A 79 8.73 -5.28 -12.48
CA VAL A 79 7.48 -4.56 -12.76
C VAL A 79 6.29 -5.53 -12.81
N GLU A 80 6.41 -6.63 -13.56
CA GLU A 80 5.37 -7.65 -13.68
C GLU A 80 4.96 -8.24 -12.33
N ARG A 81 5.93 -8.57 -11.47
CA ARG A 81 5.65 -9.11 -10.13
C ARG A 81 4.96 -8.12 -9.19
N ASN A 82 5.03 -6.84 -9.49
CA ASN A 82 4.47 -5.79 -8.64
C ASN A 82 3.22 -5.13 -9.24
N ARG A 83 2.80 -5.51 -10.46
CA ARG A 83 1.60 -4.93 -11.13
C ARG A 83 0.34 -4.97 -10.27
N ASP A 84 0.18 -6.00 -9.46
CA ASP A 84 -1.00 -6.13 -8.61
C ASP A 84 -0.90 -5.30 -7.32
N LEU A 85 0.31 -4.87 -6.94
CA LEU A 85 0.61 -4.15 -5.71
C LEU A 85 0.71 -2.64 -5.91
N ILE A 86 0.93 -2.19 -7.14
CA ILE A 86 1.18 -0.78 -7.46
C ILE A 86 0.26 -0.26 -8.55
N GLU A 87 0.11 1.06 -8.59
CA GLU A 87 -0.60 1.78 -9.63
C GLU A 87 0.11 3.07 -10.00
N ALA A 88 -0.13 3.54 -11.23
CA ALA A 88 0.36 4.82 -11.72
C ALA A 88 -0.85 5.73 -11.93
N ARG A 89 -1.31 6.39 -10.87
CA ARG A 89 -2.45 7.30 -10.99
C ARG A 89 -1.98 8.59 -11.64
N ALA A 90 -2.27 8.74 -12.93
CA ALA A 90 -2.03 9.97 -13.67
C ALA A 90 -3.04 11.04 -13.22
N GLY A 91 -2.66 11.83 -12.21
CA GLY A 91 -3.42 13.00 -11.77
C GLY A 91 -4.45 12.72 -10.68
N ALA A 92 -4.05 12.96 -9.44
CA ALA A 92 -4.90 13.56 -8.43
C ALA A 92 -4.02 14.30 -7.42
N ALA A 93 -4.27 15.60 -7.28
CA ALA A 93 -3.89 16.34 -6.07
C ALA A 93 -4.40 15.58 -4.81
N PRO A 94 -3.76 15.74 -3.63
CA PRO A 94 -3.99 14.84 -2.52
C PRO A 94 -5.39 15.04 -1.94
N ALA A 95 -6.25 14.03 -2.09
CA ALA A 95 -7.55 13.99 -1.41
C ALA A 95 -8.02 12.54 -1.32
N ASP A 96 -7.57 11.82 -0.30
CA ASP A 96 -8.47 11.52 0.83
C ASP A 96 -7.68 10.78 1.91
N SER A 97 -7.44 11.53 2.98
CA SER A 97 -7.14 11.10 4.33
C SER A 97 -8.17 10.09 4.87
N ARG A 98 -8.13 8.85 4.40
CA ARG A 98 -8.60 7.69 5.20
C ARG A 98 -7.47 7.10 6.00
N ARG A 99 -6.85 7.96 6.82
CA ARG A 99 -6.12 7.49 8.00
C ARG A 99 -7.13 7.03 9.05
N PRO A 100 -6.75 6.00 9.81
CA PRO A 100 -6.40 6.33 11.17
C PRO A 100 -4.99 5.85 11.44
N ALA A 101 -4.00 6.72 11.22
CA ALA A 101 -2.71 6.58 11.90
C ALA A 101 -2.83 7.37 13.19
N GLY A 102 -2.62 6.67 14.29
CA GLY A 102 -2.75 7.19 15.65
C GLY A 102 -2.03 8.51 15.86
N THR A 103 -2.68 9.35 16.64
CA THR A 103 -2.14 10.57 17.26
C THR A 103 -0.81 10.28 17.96
N PRO A 104 0.31 10.94 17.62
CA PRO A 104 1.38 11.15 18.57
C PRO A 104 0.98 12.33 19.46
N ALA A 105 0.69 12.04 20.72
CA ALA A 105 0.44 13.04 21.75
C ALA A 105 1.68 13.94 21.92
N VAL A 106 1.61 15.18 21.44
CA VAL A 106 2.55 16.24 21.80
C VAL A 106 2.03 16.87 23.10
N LYS A 107 2.79 16.70 24.19
CA LYS A 107 2.49 17.34 25.47
C LYS A 107 2.61 18.88 25.33
N PRO A 108 1.76 19.68 25.98
CA PRO A 108 1.84 21.13 25.88
C PRO A 108 3.13 21.65 26.51
N ILE A 109 3.85 22.50 25.78
CA ILE A 109 4.94 23.30 26.32
C ILE A 109 4.29 24.39 27.18
N GLU A 110 4.44 24.29 28.50
CA GLU A 110 4.09 25.37 29.43
C GLU A 110 4.94 26.60 29.10
N ARG A 111 4.26 27.72 28.79
CA ARG A 111 4.91 29.03 28.73
C ARG A 111 5.07 29.54 30.17
N ARG A 112 6.30 29.76 30.61
CA ARG A 112 6.64 30.74 31.66
C ARG A 112 7.77 31.61 31.15
#